data_AF-A0A7L5E6N2-F1
#
_entry.id   AF-A0A7L5E6N2-F1
#
_cell.length_a   1.000
_cell.length_b   1.000
_cell.length_c   1.000
_cell.angle_alpha   90.00
_cell.angle_beta   90.00
_cell.angle_gamma   90.00
#
_symmetry.space_group_name_H-M   'P 1'
#
loop_
_entity.id
_entity.type
_entity.pdbx_description
1 polymer ?
#
loop_
_entity_poly.entity_id
_entity_poly.type
_entity_poly.pdbx_seq_one_letter_code
_entity_poly.pdbx_strand_id
1 'polypeptide(L)'
;MNSLPVPDFANLALTVAKISEVGLPAYLEAIDKLKRWFPGCRLYEINLLNWLINTSEPDKLMVEKKYAVISSYADGQESNDQFDDFVAENAVWTGGPESRNGHKVYPLGKFDRGDIVLVRRGTVRLGGIGIILRNGYLLSGWDEDKNIQILWLIRQNRKISDTKLGQWDGFVEATAKTLACFRDVYPETFQIIDQIRQKQRKIMNHRLNKQKNIILSGPPGTGKTRKALQIAQWLTNDGDKTVSLLQAIDGRIIPNTDPSIEQIPEAELIQFHPSYTYEDFVRGIVTVTEQEKLIYRVENRTLAKMAMEAAKPENSDKPYVLIIDEINRANLSSVLGELIYALEYRGKTVDTLYAYEGDTGLNLPENLYIIGTMNTADRSIGHIDYAIRRRFAFIPVPPEVTAISTNVGRKLYDGVQALFDHHTSPEFDPADVRIGHSYFLGEETGLAMRLKYEIKPILLEYVRDGILLEPAKPLIENLHV
;
A
#
# COMPACT_ATOMS: atom_id res chain seq x y z
N MET A 1 18.07 4.06 27.84
CA MET A 1 17.49 5.32 27.30
C MET A 1 16.22 4.93 26.59
N ASN A 2 15.08 5.48 27.01
CA ASN A 2 13.81 5.26 26.32
C ASN A 2 13.96 5.80 24.90
N SER A 3 13.95 4.90 23.90
CA SER A 3 13.90 5.29 22.50
C SER A 3 12.67 6.16 22.33
N LEU A 4 12.88 7.44 22.01
CA LEU A 4 11.77 8.31 21.66
C LEU A 4 11.02 7.66 20.46
N PRO A 5 9.69 7.77 20.39
CA PRO A 5 8.94 7.28 19.23
C PRO A 5 9.27 8.16 18.02
N VAL A 6 9.91 7.57 17.01
CA VAL A 6 10.35 8.21 15.74
C VAL A 6 9.22 9.06 15.13
N PRO A 7 9.51 10.27 14.59
CA PRO A 7 8.47 11.20 14.21
C PRO A 7 7.72 10.66 13.01
N ASP A 8 6.40 10.70 13.07
CA ASP A 8 5.56 10.39 11.93
C ASP A 8 5.80 11.43 10.82
N PHE A 9 6.38 10.98 9.71
CA PHE A 9 6.68 11.81 8.54
C PHE A 9 5.42 12.36 7.86
N ALA A 10 4.23 11.79 8.10
CA ALA A 10 2.97 12.41 7.67
C ALA A 10 2.75 13.78 8.35
N ASN A 11 3.16 13.91 9.62
CA ASN A 11 3.02 15.15 10.38
C ASN A 11 4.01 16.25 9.98
N LEU A 12 5.03 15.93 9.18
CA LEU A 12 6.00 16.91 8.68
C LEU A 12 5.44 17.80 7.58
N ALA A 13 4.35 17.39 6.90
CA ALA A 13 3.64 18.24 5.95
C ALA A 13 2.99 19.47 6.63
N LEU A 14 2.81 19.43 7.95
CA LEU A 14 1.88 20.30 8.68
C LEU A 14 2.50 21.51 9.35
N THR A 15 3.80 21.75 9.24
CA THR A 15 4.39 22.83 10.05
C THR A 15 4.10 24.21 9.43
N VAL A 16 4.41 24.48 8.17
CA VAL A 16 4.34 25.89 7.67
C VAL A 16 2.93 26.33 7.23
N ALA A 17 2.13 25.44 6.62
CA ALA A 17 0.85 25.82 6.02
C ALA A 17 -0.31 25.99 7.02
N LYS A 18 -0.17 25.52 8.27
CA LYS A 18 -1.26 25.50 9.27
C LYS A 18 -1.16 26.55 10.37
N ILE A 19 -0.29 27.55 10.27
CA ILE A 19 -0.19 28.59 11.30
C ILE A 19 -1.56 29.27 11.52
N SER A 20 -2.38 29.43 10.48
CA SER A 20 -3.75 29.94 10.57
C SER A 20 -4.76 28.99 11.22
N GLU A 21 -4.51 27.67 11.17
CA GLU A 21 -5.42 26.63 11.71
C GLU A 21 -5.10 26.24 13.15
N VAL A 22 -3.82 26.10 13.49
CA VAL A 22 -3.37 25.56 14.80
C VAL A 22 -2.80 26.63 15.73
N GLY A 23 -2.55 27.83 15.22
CA GLY A 23 -1.96 28.94 15.97
C GLY A 23 -0.43 28.84 16.16
N LEU A 24 0.19 29.99 16.42
CA LEU A 24 1.65 30.11 16.58
C LEU A 24 2.25 29.23 17.70
N PRO A 25 1.63 29.08 18.89
CA PRO A 25 2.21 28.25 19.95
C PRO A 25 2.32 26.77 19.59
N ALA A 26 1.27 26.17 19.00
CA ALA A 26 1.27 24.77 18.60
C ALA A 26 2.28 24.51 17.47
N TYR A 27 2.44 25.48 16.56
CA TYR A 27 3.47 25.45 15.52
C TYR A 27 4.89 25.43 16.10
N LEU A 28 5.18 26.31 17.07
CA LEU A 28 6.49 26.34 17.73
C LEU A 28 6.79 25.05 18.48
N GLU A 29 5.79 24.46 19.15
CA GLU A 29 5.94 23.16 19.82
C GLU A 29 6.27 22.03 18.82
N ALA A 30 5.62 22.04 17.65
CA ALA A 30 5.90 21.07 16.59
C ALA A 30 7.32 21.23 16.03
N ILE A 31 7.80 22.46 15.82
CA ILE A 31 9.19 22.72 15.41
C ILE A 31 10.17 22.21 16.46
N ASP A 32 9.93 22.48 17.73
CA ASP A 32 10.84 22.05 18.80
C ASP A 32 10.91 20.53 18.92
N LYS A 33 9.79 19.83 18.70
CA LYS A 33 9.78 18.37 18.57
C LYS A 33 10.64 17.93 17.38
N LEU A 34 10.47 18.52 16.19
CA LEU A 34 11.25 18.17 15.00
C LEU A 34 12.75 18.41 15.15
N LYS A 35 13.16 19.52 15.78
CA LYS A 35 14.56 19.83 16.04
C LYS A 35 15.25 18.81 16.94
N ARG A 36 14.51 18.07 17.79
CA ARG A 36 15.07 16.96 18.60
C ARG A 36 15.46 15.76 17.73
N TRP A 37 14.76 15.55 16.61
CA TRP A 37 14.99 14.45 15.67
C TRP A 37 16.03 14.77 14.60
N PHE A 38 16.12 16.03 14.19
CA PHE A 38 17.07 16.53 13.20
C PHE A 38 18.03 17.56 13.81
N PRO A 39 18.79 17.20 14.86
CA PRO A 39 19.54 18.21 15.58
C PRO A 39 20.65 18.83 14.71
N GLY A 40 20.74 20.15 14.78
CA GLY A 40 21.66 20.95 13.96
C GLY A 40 21.17 21.22 12.53
N CYS A 41 20.08 20.60 12.08
CA CYS A 41 19.50 20.85 10.76
C CYS A 41 18.61 22.10 10.76
N ARG A 42 18.54 22.75 9.59
CA ARG A 42 17.70 23.91 9.37
C ARG A 42 16.28 23.46 8.99
N LEU A 43 15.26 24.23 9.35
CA LEU A 43 13.85 23.85 9.11
C LEU A 43 13.54 23.61 7.62
N TYR A 44 14.15 24.40 6.72
CA TYR A 44 13.94 24.20 5.28
C TYR A 44 14.48 22.85 4.79
N GLU A 45 15.51 22.29 5.41
CA GLU A 45 16.06 20.98 5.02
C GLU A 45 15.09 19.86 5.40
N ILE A 46 14.51 19.97 6.60
CA ILE A 46 13.53 19.02 7.09
C ILE A 46 12.27 19.08 6.19
N ASN A 47 11.83 20.28 5.83
CA ASN A 47 10.71 20.47 4.90
C ASN A 47 11.02 19.94 3.49
N LEU A 48 12.23 20.21 2.98
CA LEU A 48 12.67 19.73 1.67
C LEU A 48 12.76 18.20 1.64
N LEU A 49 13.29 17.57 2.69
CA LEU A 49 13.31 16.12 2.86
C LEU A 49 11.89 15.58 2.78
N ASN A 50 10.98 16.15 3.58
CA ASN A 50 9.59 15.73 3.62
C ASN A 50 8.90 15.86 2.27
N TRP A 51 9.13 16.96 1.55
CA TRP A 51 8.60 17.14 0.21
C TRP A 51 9.18 16.12 -0.78
N LEU A 52 10.51 15.95 -0.81
CA LEU A 52 11.19 15.04 -1.73
C LEU A 52 10.80 13.56 -1.53
N ILE A 53 10.53 13.12 -0.30
CA ILE A 53 10.14 11.72 -0.04
C ILE A 53 8.66 11.45 -0.33
N ASN A 54 7.78 12.47 -0.23
CA ASN A 54 6.34 12.33 -0.38
C ASN A 54 5.78 12.89 -1.70
N THR A 55 6.60 13.59 -2.49
CA THR A 55 6.19 14.09 -3.82
C THR A 55 5.97 12.95 -4.81
N SER A 56 5.21 13.26 -5.87
CA SER A 56 5.07 12.40 -7.03
C SER A 56 6.30 12.54 -7.94
N GLU A 57 6.60 11.54 -8.77
CA GLU A 57 7.73 11.57 -9.72
C GLU A 57 7.66 12.81 -10.64
N PRO A 58 8.80 13.37 -11.12
CA PRO A 58 10.17 12.82 -11.17
C PRO A 58 11.10 13.21 -10.01
N ASP A 59 10.71 14.17 -9.17
CA ASP A 59 11.59 14.71 -8.12
C ASP A 59 11.67 13.85 -6.85
N LYS A 60 10.96 12.72 -6.83
CA LYS A 60 10.94 11.80 -5.70
C LYS A 60 12.34 11.31 -5.32
N LEU A 61 12.73 11.50 -4.07
CA LEU A 61 13.99 11.01 -3.52
C LEU A 61 13.81 9.61 -2.95
N MET A 62 14.49 8.62 -3.54
CA MET A 62 14.58 7.26 -2.99
C MET A 62 15.78 7.15 -2.07
N VAL A 63 15.60 6.71 -0.83
CA VAL A 63 16.71 6.54 0.12
C VAL A 63 17.35 5.19 -0.13
N GLU A 64 18.54 5.21 -0.71
CA GLU A 64 19.27 4.02 -1.13
C GLU A 64 19.96 3.33 0.03
N LYS A 65 20.39 2.07 -0.17
CA LYS A 65 21.02 1.25 0.88
C LYS A 65 22.51 1.54 1.07
N LYS A 66 23.19 2.18 0.11
CA LYS A 66 24.64 2.37 0.21
C LYS A 66 24.94 3.48 1.22
N TYR A 67 26.06 3.30 1.90
CA TYR A 67 26.61 4.27 2.83
C TYR A 67 27.99 4.68 2.34
N ALA A 68 28.16 5.95 2.00
CA ALA A 68 29.45 6.56 1.78
C ALA A 68 29.99 7.08 3.11
N VAL A 69 31.29 6.93 3.34
CA VAL A 69 32.01 7.61 4.42
C VAL A 69 32.89 8.67 3.79
N ILE A 70 32.93 9.83 4.44
CA ILE A 70 33.86 10.91 4.12
C ILE A 70 34.43 11.49 5.41
N SER A 71 35.65 11.99 5.35
CA SER A 71 36.24 12.73 6.44
C SER A 71 36.28 14.22 6.16
N SER A 72 36.11 15.03 7.22
CA SER A 72 36.13 16.48 7.11
C SER A 72 37.51 17.13 6.98
N TYR A 73 38.61 16.42 7.26
CA TYR A 73 39.93 17.01 7.00
C TYR A 73 40.37 16.78 5.56
N ALA A 74 40.68 17.85 4.84
CA ALA A 74 41.29 17.76 3.53
C ALA A 74 42.74 17.22 3.67
N ASP A 75 43.13 16.28 2.83
CA ASP A 75 44.49 15.70 2.78
C ASP A 75 45.02 15.05 4.08
N GLY A 76 44.13 14.72 5.02
CA GLY A 76 44.49 14.03 6.25
C GLY A 76 45.24 14.88 7.29
N GLN A 77 45.27 16.21 7.14
CA GLN A 77 45.83 17.11 8.14
C GLN A 77 44.78 17.59 9.13
N GLU A 78 44.94 17.24 10.42
CA GLU A 78 44.03 17.67 11.49
C GLU A 78 43.89 19.20 11.64
N SER A 79 44.81 19.97 11.04
CA SER A 79 44.78 21.43 11.04
C SER A 79 43.83 22.07 10.02
N ASN A 80 43.27 21.31 9.07
CA ASN A 80 42.39 21.84 8.02
C ASN A 80 41.04 21.11 7.99
N ASP A 81 40.27 21.31 9.05
CA ASP A 81 38.93 20.72 9.23
C ASP A 81 37.86 21.52 8.51
N GLN A 82 37.33 20.98 7.43
CA GLN A 82 36.33 21.64 6.59
C GLN A 82 34.89 21.30 6.99
N PHE A 83 34.68 20.66 8.15
CA PHE A 83 33.34 20.21 8.55
C PHE A 83 32.33 21.36 8.60
N ASP A 84 32.74 22.49 9.18
CA ASP A 84 31.83 23.62 9.36
C ASP A 84 31.49 24.28 8.01
N ASP A 85 32.44 24.30 7.06
CA ASP A 85 32.23 24.76 5.68
C ASP A 85 31.29 23.83 4.91
N PHE A 86 31.48 22.51 5.03
CA PHE A 86 30.61 21.50 4.41
C PHE A 86 29.15 21.67 4.85
N VAL A 87 28.97 21.91 6.15
CA VAL A 87 27.67 22.12 6.77
C VAL A 87 27.07 23.47 6.34
N ALA A 88 27.89 24.53 6.20
CA ALA A 88 27.42 25.83 5.76
C ALA A 88 26.90 25.81 4.32
N GLU A 89 27.59 25.08 3.44
CA GLU A 89 27.32 25.02 1.99
C GLU A 89 26.34 23.91 1.59
N ASN A 90 25.92 23.04 2.52
CA ASN A 90 25.16 21.82 2.22
C ASN A 90 25.87 20.93 1.20
N ALA A 91 27.19 20.87 1.29
CA ALA A 91 28.06 20.33 0.28
C ALA A 91 29.21 19.57 0.94
N VAL A 92 29.72 18.55 0.27
CA VAL A 92 31.00 17.95 0.66
C VAL A 92 31.96 17.95 -0.52
N TRP A 93 33.16 18.44 -0.24
CA TRP A 93 34.28 18.49 -1.16
C TRP A 93 35.06 17.18 -1.07
N THR A 94 35.37 16.58 -2.21
CA THR A 94 35.90 15.20 -2.24
C THR A 94 37.40 15.12 -2.49
N GLY A 95 38.10 16.26 -2.50
CA GLY A 95 39.53 16.33 -2.76
C GLY A 95 39.88 16.09 -4.24
N GLY A 96 41.00 16.64 -4.69
CA GLY A 96 41.44 16.52 -6.08
C GLY A 96 42.34 15.36 -6.41
N PRO A 97 42.61 15.14 -7.71
CA PRO A 97 43.50 14.07 -8.17
C PRO A 97 44.95 14.23 -7.67
N GLU A 98 45.33 15.36 -7.09
CA GLU A 98 46.66 15.58 -6.54
C GLU A 98 46.71 15.37 -5.02
N SER A 99 46.63 14.11 -4.59
CA SER A 99 47.29 13.77 -3.33
C SER A 99 48.79 13.86 -3.56
N ARG A 100 49.52 14.60 -2.70
CA ARG A 100 51.00 14.80 -2.76
C ARG A 100 51.83 13.52 -2.93
N ASN A 101 51.24 12.33 -2.80
CA ASN A 101 51.89 11.02 -2.80
C ASN A 101 51.31 10.01 -3.83
N GLY A 102 50.53 10.44 -4.83
CA GLY A 102 50.18 9.57 -5.96
C GLY A 102 49.25 8.39 -5.65
N HIS A 103 48.37 8.49 -4.64
CA HIS A 103 47.40 7.43 -4.35
C HIS A 103 45.93 7.86 -4.45
N LYS A 104 45.20 6.99 -5.17
CA LYS A 104 43.76 6.70 -5.27
C LYS A 104 42.80 7.84 -5.68
N VAL A 105 42.39 7.76 -6.95
CA VAL A 105 41.11 8.28 -7.45
C VAL A 105 39.99 7.72 -6.56
N TYR A 106 39.29 8.59 -5.83
CA TYR A 106 38.15 8.21 -5.02
C TYR A 106 37.05 7.62 -5.92
N PRO A 107 36.32 6.58 -5.49
CA PRO A 107 35.22 5.99 -6.27
C PRO A 107 33.98 6.90 -6.30
N LEU A 108 34.14 8.13 -6.77
CA LEU A 108 33.14 9.19 -6.76
C LEU A 108 31.95 8.87 -7.67
N GLY A 109 32.16 8.11 -8.75
CA GLY A 109 31.09 7.61 -9.61
C GLY A 109 30.31 6.40 -9.07
N LYS A 110 30.55 5.95 -7.83
CA LYS A 110 29.84 4.78 -7.26
C LYS A 110 28.60 5.14 -6.43
N PHE A 111 28.43 6.42 -6.11
CA PHE A 111 27.35 6.89 -5.25
C PHE A 111 26.42 7.83 -6.00
N ASP A 112 25.14 7.60 -5.81
CA ASP A 112 24.06 8.22 -6.56
C ASP A 112 23.17 9.06 -5.64
N ARG A 113 22.26 9.83 -6.24
CA ARG A 113 21.20 10.51 -5.50
C ARG A 113 20.43 9.49 -4.65
N GLY A 114 20.26 9.78 -3.37
CA GLY A 114 19.60 8.88 -2.41
C GLY A 114 20.52 8.09 -1.50
N ASP A 115 21.81 7.95 -1.87
CA ASP A 115 22.80 7.31 -1.00
C ASP A 115 23.08 8.15 0.24
N ILE A 116 23.55 7.49 1.30
CA ILE A 116 23.73 8.12 2.61
C ILE A 116 25.20 8.44 2.83
N VAL A 117 25.51 9.68 3.16
CA VAL A 117 26.87 10.13 3.51
C VAL A 117 27.01 10.18 5.02
N LEU A 118 28.07 9.55 5.52
CA LEU A 118 28.50 9.52 6.91
C LEU A 118 29.77 10.35 7.04
N VAL A 119 29.68 11.49 7.72
CA VAL A 119 30.82 12.41 7.84
C VAL A 119 31.54 12.16 9.15
N ARG A 120 32.81 11.76 9.10
CA ARG A 120 33.68 11.65 10.27
C ARG A 120 34.61 12.86 10.40
N ARG A 121 34.85 13.27 11.64
CA ARG A 121 35.78 14.34 12.01
C ARG A 121 36.95 13.70 12.75
N GLY A 122 37.87 13.12 11.96
CA GLY A 122 39.04 12.38 12.45
C GLY A 122 38.75 10.95 12.84
N THR A 123 39.48 10.44 13.84
CA THR A 123 39.39 9.03 14.27
C THR A 123 38.45 8.81 15.45
N VAL A 124 38.02 9.87 16.12
CA VAL A 124 37.29 9.79 17.41
C VAL A 124 36.00 10.62 17.44
N ARG A 125 35.62 11.29 16.34
CA ARG A 125 34.38 12.05 16.27
C ARG A 125 33.62 11.82 14.98
N LEU A 126 32.30 11.88 15.08
CA LEU A 126 31.36 11.77 13.98
C LEU A 126 30.68 13.13 13.81
N GLY A 127 30.72 13.69 12.60
CA GLY A 127 30.24 15.03 12.29
C GLY A 127 28.77 15.08 11.93
N GLY A 128 28.28 14.12 11.15
CA GLY A 128 26.88 14.12 10.73
C GLY A 128 26.51 13.03 9.74
N ILE A 129 25.23 13.00 9.39
CA ILE A 129 24.63 12.08 8.43
C ILE A 129 23.77 12.91 7.47
N GLY A 130 23.88 12.64 6.18
CA GLY A 130 23.06 13.29 5.16
C GLY A 130 22.78 12.37 3.97
N ILE A 131 21.88 12.80 3.09
CA ILE A 131 21.49 12.11 1.87
C ILE A 131 22.03 12.88 0.67
N ILE A 132 22.61 12.18 -0.31
CA ILE A 132 23.09 12.79 -1.55
C ILE A 132 21.87 13.26 -2.36
N LEU A 133 21.80 14.56 -2.65
CA LEU A 133 20.81 15.13 -3.57
C LEU A 133 21.32 15.17 -5.01
N ARG A 134 22.61 15.49 -5.16
CA ARG A 134 23.26 15.57 -6.45
C ARG A 134 24.73 15.23 -6.28
N ASN A 135 25.20 14.32 -7.12
CA ASN A 135 26.62 14.06 -7.28
C ASN A 135 27.11 14.80 -8.53
N GLY A 136 27.82 15.91 -8.35
CA GLY A 136 28.30 16.75 -9.45
C GLY A 136 29.56 16.22 -10.15
N TYR A 137 30.14 15.11 -9.68
CA TYR A 137 31.46 14.66 -10.12
C TYR A 137 31.45 14.00 -11.50
N LEU A 138 32.40 14.35 -12.37
CA LEU A 138 32.62 13.74 -13.69
C LEU A 138 33.87 12.87 -13.66
N LEU A 139 33.90 11.79 -14.45
CA LEU A 139 35.04 10.88 -14.59
C LEU A 139 36.33 11.56 -15.13
N SER A 140 36.26 12.80 -15.63
CA SER A 140 37.29 13.42 -16.47
C SER A 140 38.10 14.57 -15.85
N GLY A 141 38.05 14.81 -14.53
CA GLY A 141 39.02 15.70 -13.86
C GLY A 141 38.44 16.69 -12.86
N TRP A 142 39.36 17.46 -12.25
CA TRP A 142 39.10 18.41 -11.16
C TRP A 142 38.30 19.63 -11.61
N ASP A 143 37.39 20.09 -10.76
CA ASP A 143 36.57 21.29 -10.97
C ASP A 143 36.25 21.85 -9.58
N GLU A 144 36.69 23.08 -9.32
CA GLU A 144 36.53 23.77 -8.04
C GLU A 144 35.06 24.08 -7.71
N ASP A 145 34.15 23.97 -8.68
CA ASP A 145 32.72 24.22 -8.49
C ASP A 145 31.90 22.92 -8.29
N LYS A 146 32.54 21.73 -8.37
CA LYS A 146 31.84 20.44 -8.28
C LYS A 146 31.85 19.87 -6.87
N ASN A 147 30.75 20.09 -6.16
CA ASN A 147 30.47 19.48 -4.87
C ASN A 147 29.44 18.33 -4.94
N ILE A 148 29.48 17.46 -3.92
CA ILE A 148 28.35 16.57 -3.63
C ILE A 148 27.38 17.35 -2.77
N GLN A 149 26.17 17.61 -3.30
CA GLN A 149 25.14 18.31 -2.55
C GLN A 149 24.45 17.34 -1.60
N ILE A 150 24.35 17.74 -0.33
CA ILE A 150 23.84 16.92 0.76
C ILE A 150 22.61 17.57 1.38
N LEU A 151 21.57 16.76 1.55
CA LEU A 151 20.47 17.06 2.45
C LEU A 151 20.76 16.45 3.81
N TRP A 152 20.96 17.28 4.83
CA TRP A 152 21.38 16.76 6.12
C TRP A 152 20.21 16.21 6.94
N LEU A 153 20.46 15.05 7.58
CA LEU A 153 19.57 14.46 8.58
C LEU A 153 20.02 14.82 10.00
N ILE A 154 21.33 15.00 10.20
CA ILE A 154 21.90 15.44 11.47
C ILE A 154 23.25 16.13 11.25
N ARG A 155 23.47 17.23 11.99
CA ARG A 155 24.70 18.05 11.95
C ARG A 155 25.22 18.27 13.36
N GLN A 156 25.61 17.18 14.03
CA GLN A 156 26.12 17.25 15.39
C GLN A 156 27.40 16.45 15.54
N ASN A 157 28.44 17.13 15.99
CA ASN A 157 29.72 16.53 16.28
C ASN A 157 29.68 15.73 17.60
N ARG A 158 29.61 14.40 17.51
CA ARG A 158 29.59 13.49 18.69
C ARG A 158 30.91 12.75 18.82
N LYS A 159 31.40 12.59 20.05
CA LYS A 159 32.63 11.86 20.36
C LYS A 159 32.31 10.37 20.53
N ILE A 160 33.18 9.51 20.01
CA ILE A 160 33.10 8.05 20.20
C ILE A 160 33.85 7.69 21.49
N SER A 161 33.29 6.82 22.32
CA SER A 161 33.85 6.49 23.64
C SER A 161 35.10 5.61 23.58
N ASP A 162 35.07 4.51 22.81
CA ASP A 162 36.04 3.40 23.01
C ASP A 162 36.68 2.82 21.74
N THR A 163 36.30 3.28 20.53
CA THR A 163 36.84 2.77 19.26
C THR A 163 37.43 3.88 18.40
N LYS A 164 38.73 3.78 18.10
CA LYS A 164 39.31 4.56 17.00
C LYS A 164 38.78 4.00 15.68
N LEU A 165 38.16 4.86 14.88
CA LEU A 165 37.98 4.59 13.46
C LEU A 165 39.37 4.41 12.84
N GLY A 166 39.48 3.50 11.85
CA GLY A 166 40.74 3.17 11.20
C GLY A 166 41.37 4.35 10.44
N GLN A 167 42.37 4.05 9.63
CA GLN A 167 43.07 5.06 8.82
C GLN A 167 42.14 5.83 7.87
N TRP A 168 42.69 6.88 7.30
CA TRP A 168 42.03 7.76 6.36
C TRP A 168 41.53 7.01 5.12
N ASP A 169 40.24 7.14 4.92
CA ASP A 169 39.43 6.67 3.82
C ASP A 169 38.77 7.97 3.38
N GLY A 170 39.07 8.44 2.17
CA GLY A 170 38.34 9.58 1.62
C GLY A 170 36.92 9.17 1.24
N PHE A 171 36.37 9.64 0.13
CA PHE A 171 35.01 9.27 -0.26
C PHE A 171 34.92 7.82 -0.72
N VAL A 172 34.53 6.91 0.17
CA VAL A 172 34.45 5.46 -0.09
C VAL A 172 33.23 4.82 0.56
N GLU A 173 32.98 3.56 0.29
CA GLU A 173 31.92 2.81 0.95
C GLU A 173 32.23 2.53 2.43
N ALA A 174 31.21 2.68 3.27
CA ALA A 174 31.34 2.51 4.71
C ALA A 174 31.68 1.05 5.04
N THR A 175 32.77 0.86 5.80
CA THR A 175 33.04 -0.45 6.39
C THR A 175 31.97 -0.79 7.44
N ALA A 176 31.75 -2.09 7.68
CA ALA A 176 30.82 -2.56 8.71
C ALA A 176 31.15 -1.98 10.10
N LYS A 177 32.45 -1.81 10.42
CA LYS A 177 32.91 -1.19 11.66
C LYS A 177 32.48 0.28 11.75
N THR A 178 32.71 1.06 10.69
CA THR A 178 32.32 2.48 10.66
C THR A 178 30.80 2.61 10.79
N LEU A 179 30.04 1.81 10.05
CA LEU A 179 28.58 1.83 10.09
C LEU A 179 28.05 1.48 11.49
N ALA A 180 28.63 0.49 12.17
CA ALA A 180 28.28 0.14 13.55
C ALA A 180 28.49 1.31 14.51
N CYS A 181 29.66 1.98 14.45
CA CYS A 181 29.91 3.16 15.28
C CYS A 181 28.89 4.28 15.05
N PHE A 182 28.49 4.53 13.80
CA PHE A 182 27.45 5.52 13.50
C PHE A 182 26.08 5.11 14.03
N ARG A 183 25.71 3.83 13.93
CA ARG A 183 24.44 3.31 14.49
C ARG A 183 24.39 3.43 16.02
N ASP A 184 25.51 3.21 16.69
CA ASP A 184 25.59 3.34 18.16
C ASP A 184 25.49 4.80 18.62
N VAL A 185 26.07 5.73 17.86
CA VAL A 185 26.13 7.15 18.21
C VAL A 185 24.87 7.92 17.78
N TYR A 186 24.20 7.49 16.70
CA TYR A 186 22.99 8.12 16.15
C TYR A 186 21.84 7.14 15.89
N PRO A 187 21.43 6.34 16.89
CA PRO A 187 20.41 5.30 16.69
C PRO A 187 19.10 5.87 16.14
N GLU A 188 18.69 7.06 16.58
CA GLU A 188 17.45 7.71 16.13
C GLU A 188 17.49 8.09 14.65
N THR A 189 18.64 8.56 14.15
CA THR A 189 18.78 8.93 12.73
C THR A 189 18.72 7.69 11.83
N PHE A 190 19.27 6.54 12.27
CA PHE A 190 19.13 5.29 11.53
C PHE A 190 17.71 4.73 11.58
N GLN A 191 17.00 4.87 12.70
CA GLN A 191 15.58 4.53 12.77
C GLN A 191 14.76 5.34 11.75
N ILE A 192 15.02 6.65 11.63
CA ILE A 192 14.41 7.51 10.60
C ILE A 192 14.69 6.98 9.19
N ILE A 193 15.96 6.70 8.87
CA ILE A 193 16.36 6.19 7.56
C ILE A 193 15.63 4.88 7.25
N ASP A 194 15.60 3.95 8.21
CA ASP A 194 15.00 2.64 8.04
C ASP A 194 13.48 2.76 7.87
N GLN A 195 12.81 3.69 8.56
CA GLN A 195 11.39 3.99 8.35
C GLN A 195 11.09 4.60 6.98
N ILE A 196 11.87 5.58 6.53
CA ILE A 196 11.69 6.17 5.19
C ILE A 196 11.81 5.08 4.12
N ARG A 197 12.82 4.20 4.24
CA ARG A 197 13.01 3.06 3.32
C ARG A 197 11.84 2.09 3.37
N GLN A 198 11.34 1.75 4.56
CA GLN A 198 10.18 0.88 4.72
C GLN A 198 8.94 1.48 4.04
N LYS A 199 8.66 2.77 4.29
CA LYS A 199 7.57 3.51 3.64
C LYS A 199 7.70 3.47 2.12
N GLN A 200 8.88 3.83 1.60
CA GLN A 200 9.14 3.83 0.15
C GLN A 200 8.97 2.44 -0.48
N ARG A 201 9.42 1.39 0.22
CA ARG A 201 9.22 0.01 -0.23
C ARG A 201 7.75 -0.38 -0.26
N LYS A 202 6.94 -0.01 0.75
CA LYS A 202 5.49 -0.24 0.72
C LYS A 202 4.85 0.43 -0.50
N ILE A 203 5.16 1.69 -0.75
CA ILE A 203 4.68 2.44 -1.94
C ILE A 203 5.08 1.71 -3.24
N MET A 204 6.34 1.29 -3.36
CA MET A 204 6.81 0.55 -4.54
C MET A 204 6.12 -0.81 -4.69
N ASN A 205 5.89 -1.54 -3.60
CA ASN A 205 5.19 -2.82 -3.63
C ASN A 205 3.75 -2.64 -4.15
N HIS A 206 3.08 -1.55 -3.77
CA HIS A 206 1.80 -1.21 -4.36
C HIS A 206 1.97 -1.00 -5.88
N ARG A 207 2.86 -0.12 -6.34
CA ARG A 207 3.08 0.12 -7.78
C ARG A 207 3.43 -1.15 -8.58
N LEU A 208 4.22 -2.06 -8.01
CA LEU A 208 4.64 -3.29 -8.69
C LEU A 208 3.55 -4.36 -8.72
N ASN A 209 2.59 -4.33 -7.80
CA ASN A 209 1.48 -5.27 -7.78
C ASN A 209 0.45 -4.90 -8.86
N LYS A 210 0.63 -5.44 -10.07
CA LYS A 210 -0.20 -5.14 -11.25
C LYS A 210 -1.69 -5.41 -11.05
N GLN A 211 -2.06 -6.39 -10.21
CA GLN A 211 -3.45 -6.78 -10.04
C GLN A 211 -4.08 -6.06 -8.83
N LYS A 212 -4.71 -4.92 -9.11
CA LYS A 212 -5.43 -4.09 -8.11
C LYS A 212 -6.90 -4.42 -8.00
N ASN A 213 -7.45 -4.94 -9.08
CA ASN A 213 -8.87 -5.25 -9.22
C ASN A 213 -9.01 -6.76 -9.33
N ILE A 214 -9.75 -7.36 -8.40
CA ILE A 214 -10.04 -8.79 -8.43
C ILE A 214 -11.53 -9.02 -8.25
N ILE A 215 -12.05 -10.10 -8.85
CA ILE A 215 -13.40 -10.60 -8.61
C ILE A 215 -13.26 -12.01 -8.08
N LEU A 216 -13.73 -12.22 -6.85
CA LEU A 216 -13.92 -13.53 -6.26
C LEU A 216 -15.23 -14.10 -6.80
N SER A 217 -15.15 -15.10 -7.66
CA SER A 217 -16.32 -15.70 -8.30
C SER A 217 -16.54 -17.12 -7.83
N GLY A 218 -17.79 -17.51 -7.62
CA GLY A 218 -18.13 -18.89 -7.34
C GLY A 218 -19.55 -19.03 -6.81
N PRO A 219 -19.95 -20.28 -6.52
CA PRO A 219 -21.32 -20.55 -6.10
C PRO A 219 -21.70 -19.93 -4.76
N PRO A 220 -23.00 -19.82 -4.44
CA PRO A 220 -23.45 -19.29 -3.15
C PRO A 220 -22.92 -20.16 -1.99
N GLY A 221 -22.55 -19.52 -0.88
CA GLY A 221 -22.10 -20.23 0.32
C GLY A 221 -20.64 -20.73 0.29
N THR A 222 -19.79 -20.24 -0.61
CA THR A 222 -18.35 -20.56 -0.63
C THR A 222 -17.47 -19.60 0.17
N GLY A 223 -18.07 -18.60 0.84
CA GLY A 223 -17.33 -17.68 1.71
C GLY A 223 -16.56 -16.59 0.97
N LYS A 224 -17.01 -16.16 -0.22
CA LYS A 224 -16.37 -15.11 -1.03
C LYS A 224 -16.20 -13.79 -0.26
N THR A 225 -17.25 -13.31 0.39
CA THR A 225 -17.23 -12.06 1.18
C THR A 225 -16.26 -12.18 2.37
N ARG A 226 -16.25 -13.33 3.05
CA ARG A 226 -15.27 -13.65 4.10
C ARG A 226 -13.85 -13.63 3.55
N LYS A 227 -13.61 -14.23 2.38
CA LYS A 227 -12.30 -14.24 1.72
C LYS A 227 -11.86 -12.83 1.28
N ALA A 228 -12.79 -12.00 0.82
CA ALA A 228 -12.51 -10.60 0.49
C ALA A 228 -12.03 -9.82 1.72
N LEU A 229 -12.67 -10.01 2.88
CA LEU A 229 -12.25 -9.40 4.14
C LEU A 229 -10.89 -9.93 4.62
N GLN A 230 -10.62 -11.24 4.47
CA GLN A 230 -9.29 -11.81 4.73
C GLN A 230 -8.20 -11.20 3.85
N ILE A 231 -8.49 -11.01 2.55
CA ILE A 231 -7.57 -10.34 1.63
C ILE A 231 -7.36 -8.89 2.06
N ALA A 232 -8.42 -8.18 2.42
CA ALA A 232 -8.33 -6.79 2.89
C ALA A 232 -7.46 -6.68 4.14
N GLN A 233 -7.71 -7.50 5.16
CA GLN A 233 -6.90 -7.56 6.38
C GLN A 233 -5.43 -7.90 6.06
N TRP A 234 -5.20 -8.88 5.18
CA TRP A 234 -3.84 -9.20 4.77
C TRP A 234 -3.18 -8.00 4.09
N LEU A 235 -3.86 -7.33 3.15
CA LEU A 235 -3.40 -6.14 2.45
C LEU A 235 -3.05 -5.00 3.42
N THR A 236 -3.90 -4.71 4.41
CA THR A 236 -3.72 -3.56 5.32
C THR A 236 -2.78 -3.82 6.49
N ASN A 237 -2.52 -5.09 6.85
CA ASN A 237 -1.58 -5.41 7.92
C ASN A 237 -0.16 -4.91 7.61
N ASP A 238 0.51 -4.40 8.66
CA ASP A 238 1.83 -3.75 8.61
C ASP A 238 3.02 -4.64 8.21
N GLY A 239 2.79 -5.94 8.03
CA GLY A 239 3.81 -6.89 7.60
C GLY A 239 4.34 -6.57 6.20
N ASP A 240 5.66 -6.68 6.03
CA ASP A 240 6.29 -6.62 4.71
C ASP A 240 5.74 -7.76 3.83
N LYS A 241 5.16 -7.37 2.69
CA LYS A 241 4.67 -8.30 1.69
C LYS A 241 5.76 -8.52 0.66
N THR A 242 6.33 -9.72 0.66
CA THR A 242 7.38 -10.12 -0.30
C THR A 242 6.80 -10.78 -1.55
N VAL A 243 5.50 -11.10 -1.54
CA VAL A 243 4.77 -11.74 -2.63
C VAL A 243 3.66 -10.81 -3.15
N SER A 244 3.32 -10.96 -4.43
CA SER A 244 2.16 -10.28 -5.01
C SER A 244 0.84 -10.82 -4.44
N LEU A 245 -0.25 -10.06 -4.63
CA LEU A 245 -1.58 -10.47 -4.16
C LEU A 245 -2.01 -11.84 -4.72
N LEU A 246 -1.83 -12.06 -6.03
CA LEU A 246 -2.21 -13.33 -6.67
C LEU A 246 -1.38 -14.50 -6.13
N GLN A 247 -0.07 -14.31 -5.95
CA GLN A 247 0.80 -15.34 -5.34
C GLN A 247 0.39 -15.64 -3.88
N ALA A 248 -0.06 -14.64 -3.12
CA ALA A 248 -0.54 -14.85 -1.76
C ALA A 248 -1.84 -15.65 -1.72
N ILE A 249 -2.73 -15.44 -2.70
CA ILE A 249 -3.98 -16.19 -2.88
C ILE A 249 -3.68 -17.64 -3.26
N ASP A 250 -2.92 -17.86 -4.34
CA ASP A 250 -2.62 -19.19 -4.87
C ASP A 250 -1.76 -20.00 -3.89
N GLY A 251 -0.80 -19.35 -3.24
CA GLY A 251 0.09 -19.95 -2.25
C GLY A 251 -0.56 -20.18 -0.89
N ARG A 252 -1.85 -19.86 -0.71
CA ARG A 252 -2.59 -19.97 0.57
C ARG A 252 -1.88 -19.26 1.73
N ILE A 253 -1.23 -18.13 1.45
CA ILE A 253 -0.49 -17.32 2.43
C ILE A 253 -1.46 -16.45 3.25
N ILE A 254 -2.61 -16.08 2.66
CA ILE A 254 -3.63 -15.28 3.34
C ILE A 254 -4.14 -16.06 4.56
N PRO A 255 -4.04 -15.48 5.78
CA PRO A 255 -4.48 -16.13 7.00
C PRO A 255 -5.95 -16.53 6.94
N ASN A 256 -6.26 -17.72 7.45
CA ASN A 256 -7.64 -18.14 7.65
C ASN A 256 -8.17 -17.55 8.96
N THR A 257 -8.55 -16.28 8.91
CA THR A 257 -9.17 -15.52 10.01
C THR A 257 -10.63 -15.19 9.64
N ASP A 258 -11.42 -14.76 10.62
CA ASP A 258 -12.78 -14.25 10.39
C ASP A 258 -12.83 -12.76 10.74
N PRO A 259 -12.18 -11.89 9.95
CA PRO A 259 -12.15 -10.45 10.23
C PRO A 259 -13.53 -9.83 10.00
N SER A 260 -13.86 -8.82 10.81
CA SER A 260 -14.97 -7.92 10.52
C SER A 260 -14.46 -6.61 9.92
N ILE A 261 -15.31 -5.92 9.16
CA ILE A 261 -14.91 -4.70 8.44
C ILE A 261 -14.48 -3.59 9.40
N GLU A 262 -15.07 -3.54 10.61
CA GLU A 262 -14.73 -2.56 11.65
C GLU A 262 -13.28 -2.68 12.15
N GLN A 263 -12.64 -3.83 11.93
CA GLN A 263 -11.23 -4.07 12.28
C GLN A 263 -10.26 -3.58 11.20
N ILE A 264 -10.76 -3.08 10.06
CA ILE A 264 -9.97 -2.71 8.89
C ILE A 264 -10.34 -1.28 8.45
N PRO A 265 -9.81 -0.24 9.12
CA PRO A 265 -10.20 1.15 8.87
C PRO A 265 -9.96 1.64 7.43
N GLU A 266 -8.97 1.07 6.75
CA GLU A 266 -8.64 1.38 5.35
C GLU A 266 -9.48 0.60 4.33
N ALA A 267 -10.47 -0.19 4.79
CA ALA A 267 -11.38 -0.92 3.93
C ALA A 267 -12.83 -0.45 4.08
N GLU A 268 -13.59 -0.53 2.99
CA GLU A 268 -15.02 -0.27 2.96
C GLU A 268 -15.71 -1.44 2.27
N LEU A 269 -16.81 -1.92 2.83
CA LEU A 269 -17.64 -2.99 2.26
C LEU A 269 -18.99 -2.40 1.88
N ILE A 270 -19.30 -2.45 0.58
CA ILE A 270 -20.62 -2.11 0.05
C ILE A 270 -21.22 -3.31 -0.69
N GLN A 271 -22.53 -3.29 -0.91
CA GLN A 271 -23.22 -4.28 -1.72
C GLN A 271 -23.92 -3.59 -2.89
N PHE A 272 -23.74 -4.11 -4.10
CA PHE A 272 -24.45 -3.61 -5.27
C PHE A 272 -25.86 -4.17 -5.39
N HIS A 273 -26.76 -3.33 -5.88
CA HIS A 273 -28.15 -3.66 -6.17
C HIS A 273 -28.55 -3.09 -7.54
N PRO A 274 -29.65 -3.58 -8.16
CA PRO A 274 -30.02 -3.16 -9.53
C PRO A 274 -30.20 -1.65 -9.72
N SER A 275 -30.60 -0.93 -8.68
CA SER A 275 -30.79 0.53 -8.72
C SER A 275 -29.52 1.34 -8.42
N TYR A 276 -28.34 0.73 -8.27
CA TYR A 276 -27.11 1.45 -7.93
C TYR A 276 -26.63 2.23 -9.15
N THR A 277 -26.37 3.54 -8.99
CA THR A 277 -26.04 4.44 -10.10
C THR A 277 -24.62 5.01 -10.00
N TYR A 278 -24.20 5.73 -11.04
CA TYR A 278 -22.95 6.50 -11.01
C TYR A 278 -22.97 7.55 -9.89
N GLU A 279 -24.11 8.21 -9.72
CA GLU A 279 -24.36 9.25 -8.71
C GLU A 279 -24.31 8.73 -7.26
N ASP A 280 -24.42 7.42 -7.07
CA ASP A 280 -24.28 6.74 -5.78
C ASP A 280 -22.84 6.24 -5.55
N PHE A 281 -22.06 6.01 -6.60
CA PHE A 281 -20.76 5.35 -6.51
C PHE A 281 -19.55 6.26 -6.71
N VAL A 282 -19.62 7.17 -7.69
CA VAL A 282 -18.51 8.03 -8.10
C VAL A 282 -18.72 9.44 -7.58
N ARG A 283 -19.58 10.22 -8.23
CA ARG A 283 -19.92 11.59 -7.85
C ARG A 283 -21.38 11.83 -8.14
N GLY A 284 -22.10 12.44 -7.20
CA GLY A 284 -23.53 12.70 -7.34
C GLY A 284 -23.90 14.10 -6.90
N ILE A 285 -24.98 14.62 -7.47
CA ILE A 285 -25.58 15.88 -7.03
C ILE A 285 -26.47 15.59 -5.83
N VAL A 286 -26.21 16.27 -4.71
CA VAL A 286 -27.06 16.28 -3.54
C VAL A 286 -27.73 17.62 -3.36
N THR A 287 -28.90 17.60 -2.74
CA THR A 287 -29.60 18.79 -2.28
C THR A 287 -29.33 19.00 -0.79
N VAL A 288 -28.82 20.17 -0.44
CA VAL A 288 -28.61 20.60 0.95
C VAL A 288 -29.49 21.82 1.22
N THR A 289 -30.17 21.84 2.36
CA THR A 289 -30.92 23.01 2.81
C THR A 289 -30.03 23.87 3.70
N GLU A 290 -29.68 25.06 3.24
CA GLU A 290 -28.95 26.06 4.03
C GLU A 290 -29.75 27.36 4.07
N GLN A 291 -29.98 27.90 5.28
CA GLN A 291 -30.74 29.15 5.48
C GLN A 291 -32.09 29.16 4.72
N GLU A 292 -32.84 28.05 4.82
CA GLU A 292 -34.13 27.84 4.13
C GLU A 292 -34.07 27.88 2.59
N LYS A 293 -32.87 27.81 2.00
CA LYS A 293 -32.67 27.70 0.55
C LYS A 293 -32.16 26.32 0.17
N LEU A 294 -32.72 25.78 -0.91
CA LEU A 294 -32.24 24.54 -1.53
C LEU A 294 -30.99 24.85 -2.34
N ILE A 295 -29.87 24.22 -2.01
CA ILE A 295 -28.60 24.34 -2.72
C ILE A 295 -28.23 22.97 -3.29
N TYR A 296 -27.85 22.93 -4.56
CA TYR A 296 -27.31 21.74 -5.19
C TYR A 296 -25.78 21.75 -5.08
N ARG A 297 -25.21 20.65 -4.60
CA ARG A 297 -23.75 20.46 -4.52
C ARG A 297 -23.37 19.09 -5.05
N VAL A 298 -22.19 19.02 -5.67
CA VAL A 298 -21.60 17.74 -6.06
C VAL A 298 -20.86 17.17 -4.85
N GLU A 299 -21.08 15.89 -4.56
CA GLU A 299 -20.37 15.16 -3.53
C GLU A 299 -19.62 13.97 -4.12
N ASN A 300 -18.41 13.74 -3.62
CA ASN A 300 -17.71 12.48 -3.84
C ASN A 300 -18.40 11.35 -3.07
N ARG A 301 -18.72 10.27 -3.77
CA ARG A 301 -19.33 9.06 -3.21
C ARG A 301 -18.27 8.01 -2.89
N THR A 302 -18.68 6.79 -2.58
CA THR A 302 -17.82 5.71 -2.07
C THR A 302 -16.47 5.59 -2.81
N LEU A 303 -16.47 5.38 -4.13
CA LEU A 303 -15.23 5.19 -4.87
C LEU A 303 -14.38 6.46 -4.92
N ALA A 304 -14.98 7.61 -5.25
CA ALA A 304 -14.23 8.86 -5.36
C ALA A 304 -13.68 9.33 -4.02
N LYS A 305 -14.47 9.21 -2.95
CA LYS A 305 -14.07 9.54 -1.58
C LYS A 305 -12.90 8.68 -1.12
N MET A 306 -12.98 7.37 -1.31
CA MET A 306 -11.87 6.46 -0.97
C MET A 306 -10.64 6.73 -1.84
N ALA A 307 -10.80 6.96 -3.14
CA ALA A 307 -9.70 7.28 -4.04
C ALA A 307 -8.97 8.57 -3.63
N MET A 308 -9.72 9.63 -3.26
CA MET A 308 -9.14 10.87 -2.77
C MET A 308 -8.42 10.69 -1.43
N GLU A 309 -8.99 9.91 -0.49
CA GLU A 309 -8.33 9.61 0.78
C GLU A 309 -7.03 8.82 0.59
N ALA A 310 -7.06 7.81 -0.28
CA ALA A 310 -5.91 6.97 -0.62
C ALA A 310 -4.81 7.75 -1.35
N ALA A 311 -5.18 8.76 -2.15
CA ALA A 311 -4.26 9.58 -2.93
C ALA A 311 -3.49 10.62 -2.08
N LYS A 312 -3.90 10.85 -0.82
CA LYS A 312 -3.19 11.78 0.06
C LYS A 312 -1.74 11.34 0.29
N PRO A 313 -0.75 12.25 0.27
CA PRO A 313 0.67 11.89 0.43
C PRO A 313 0.98 11.07 1.70
N GLU A 314 0.30 11.38 2.80
CA GLU A 314 0.39 10.68 4.09
C GLU A 314 -0.14 9.24 4.06
N ASN A 315 -0.96 8.89 3.07
CA ASN A 315 -1.62 7.59 2.93
C ASN A 315 -1.04 6.75 1.79
N SER A 316 -0.09 7.29 1.02
CA SER A 316 0.48 6.65 -0.18
C SER A 316 1.12 5.27 0.06
N ASP A 317 1.54 4.98 1.29
CA ASP A 317 2.14 3.71 1.72
C ASP A 317 1.14 2.74 2.38
N LYS A 318 -0.12 3.16 2.54
CA LYS A 318 -1.21 2.36 3.09
C LYS A 318 -2.11 1.87 1.97
N PRO A 319 -2.46 0.58 1.92
CA PRO A 319 -3.45 0.10 0.97
C PRO A 319 -4.85 0.45 1.43
N TYR A 320 -5.67 0.91 0.50
CA TYR A 320 -7.10 1.12 0.68
C TYR A 320 -7.85 0.04 -0.09
N VAL A 321 -8.87 -0.55 0.50
CA VAL A 321 -9.56 -1.72 -0.08
C VAL A 321 -11.05 -1.49 -0.15
N LEU A 322 -11.56 -1.33 -1.37
CA LEU A 322 -13.00 -1.28 -1.62
C LEU A 322 -13.51 -2.68 -1.94
N ILE A 323 -14.33 -3.25 -1.05
CA ILE A 323 -15.00 -4.51 -1.27
C ILE A 323 -16.42 -4.23 -1.79
N ILE A 324 -16.74 -4.80 -2.96
CA ILE A 324 -18.04 -4.68 -3.60
C ILE A 324 -18.67 -6.06 -3.63
N ASP A 325 -19.57 -6.30 -2.69
CA ASP A 325 -20.33 -7.54 -2.62
C ASP A 325 -21.41 -7.56 -3.71
N GLU A 326 -21.64 -8.72 -4.31
CA GLU A 326 -22.60 -8.89 -5.42
C GLU A 326 -22.32 -7.92 -6.58
N ILE A 327 -21.05 -7.76 -6.97
CA ILE A 327 -20.58 -6.76 -7.93
C ILE A 327 -21.32 -6.81 -9.27
N ASN A 328 -21.84 -7.98 -9.66
CA ASN A 328 -22.57 -8.14 -10.90
C ASN A 328 -24.00 -7.55 -10.83
N ARG A 329 -24.61 -7.36 -9.63
CA ARG A 329 -26.02 -6.93 -9.46
C ARG A 329 -26.34 -5.52 -9.95
N ALA A 330 -25.32 -4.72 -10.25
CA ALA A 330 -25.47 -3.43 -10.90
C ALA A 330 -24.85 -3.43 -12.30
N ASN A 331 -25.30 -2.54 -13.18
CA ASN A 331 -24.65 -2.35 -14.47
C ASN A 331 -23.31 -1.64 -14.26
N LEU A 332 -22.24 -2.43 -14.12
CA LEU A 332 -20.89 -1.93 -13.85
C LEU A 332 -20.40 -0.90 -14.87
N SER A 333 -20.80 -1.04 -16.14
CA SER A 333 -20.43 -0.09 -17.18
C SER A 333 -21.00 1.29 -16.92
N SER A 334 -22.28 1.35 -16.52
CA SER A 334 -22.94 2.59 -16.17
C SER A 334 -22.47 3.15 -14.83
N VAL A 335 -22.22 2.29 -13.83
CA VAL A 335 -21.81 2.71 -12.48
C VAL A 335 -20.38 3.26 -12.44
N LEU A 336 -19.45 2.68 -13.21
CA LEU A 336 -18.06 3.12 -13.27
C LEU A 336 -17.83 4.27 -14.25
N GLY A 337 -18.63 4.35 -15.32
CA GLY A 337 -18.48 5.37 -16.36
C GLY A 337 -17.06 5.45 -16.91
N GLU A 338 -16.50 6.66 -16.92
CA GLU A 338 -15.13 6.96 -17.35
C GLU A 338 -14.04 6.26 -16.53
N LEU A 339 -14.33 5.86 -15.29
CA LEU A 339 -13.34 5.27 -14.40
C LEU A 339 -12.90 3.87 -14.83
N ILE A 340 -13.60 3.24 -15.79
CA ILE A 340 -13.11 2.02 -16.46
C ILE A 340 -11.70 2.24 -17.03
N TYR A 341 -11.42 3.43 -17.57
CA TYR A 341 -10.09 3.79 -18.05
C TYR A 341 -9.10 3.93 -16.90
N ALA A 342 -9.51 4.55 -15.78
CA ALA A 342 -8.67 4.74 -14.59
C ALA A 342 -8.33 3.41 -13.88
N LEU A 343 -9.17 2.38 -14.00
CA LEU A 343 -8.89 1.05 -13.47
C LEU A 343 -7.65 0.41 -14.11
N GLU A 344 -7.39 0.72 -15.38
CA GLU A 344 -6.24 0.24 -16.16
C GLU A 344 -5.04 1.19 -16.03
N TYR A 345 -5.27 2.50 -16.15
CA TYR A 345 -4.23 3.52 -16.09
C TYR A 345 -4.22 4.24 -14.75
N ARG A 346 -3.92 3.47 -13.69
CA ARG A 346 -3.76 3.98 -12.32
C ARG A 346 -2.76 5.14 -12.28
N GLY A 347 -3.02 6.10 -11.39
CA GLY A 347 -2.19 7.30 -11.25
C GLY A 347 -2.41 8.37 -12.31
N LYS A 348 -3.24 8.14 -13.34
CA LYS A 348 -3.66 9.18 -14.29
C LYS A 348 -5.01 9.77 -13.89
N THR A 349 -5.12 11.08 -14.02
CA THR A 349 -6.39 11.81 -13.84
C THR A 349 -7.31 11.58 -15.04
N VAL A 350 -8.58 11.34 -14.75
CA VAL A 350 -9.68 11.23 -15.72
C VAL A 350 -10.71 12.30 -15.42
N ASP A 351 -11.26 12.92 -16.45
CA ASP A 351 -12.35 13.89 -16.30
C ASP A 351 -13.67 13.17 -16.04
N THR A 352 -14.26 13.44 -14.88
CA THR A 352 -15.55 12.91 -14.46
C THR A 352 -16.72 13.76 -14.94
N LEU A 353 -17.93 13.19 -14.92
CA LEU A 353 -19.15 13.89 -15.35
C LEU A 353 -19.48 15.13 -14.50
N TYR A 354 -19.17 15.08 -13.20
CA TYR A 354 -19.47 16.15 -12.25
C TYR A 354 -18.19 16.75 -11.66
N ALA A 355 -18.08 18.07 -11.71
CA ALA A 355 -16.99 18.80 -11.07
C ALA A 355 -17.22 18.88 -9.55
N TYR A 356 -16.27 18.37 -8.77
CA TYR A 356 -16.25 18.53 -7.32
C TYR A 356 -15.35 19.72 -6.98
N GLU A 357 -15.89 20.74 -6.28
CA GLU A 357 -15.15 21.97 -5.94
C GLU A 357 -14.50 22.67 -7.15
N GLY A 358 -15.11 22.54 -8.34
CA GLY A 358 -14.60 23.13 -9.58
C GLY A 358 -13.59 22.27 -10.34
N ASP A 359 -13.25 21.07 -9.84
CA ASP A 359 -12.35 20.13 -10.50
C ASP A 359 -13.10 18.86 -10.99
N THR A 360 -13.02 18.60 -12.29
CA THR A 360 -13.54 17.38 -12.91
C THR A 360 -12.61 16.19 -12.74
N GLY A 361 -11.34 16.42 -12.44
CA GLY A 361 -10.33 15.40 -12.31
C GLY A 361 -10.62 14.42 -11.17
N LEU A 362 -10.50 13.13 -11.48
CA LEU A 362 -10.43 12.05 -10.50
C LEU A 362 -9.32 11.07 -10.90
N ASN A 363 -8.52 10.66 -9.93
CA ASN A 363 -7.42 9.73 -10.11
C ASN A 363 -7.65 8.52 -9.20
N LEU A 364 -7.51 7.32 -9.74
CA LEU A 364 -7.48 6.10 -8.94
C LEU A 364 -6.03 5.75 -8.58
N PRO A 365 -5.62 5.88 -7.30
CA PRO A 365 -4.22 5.73 -6.93
C PRO A 365 -3.78 4.26 -6.89
N GLU A 366 -2.47 4.04 -6.91
CA GLU A 366 -1.84 2.71 -6.94
C GLU A 366 -2.03 1.90 -5.66
N ASN A 367 -2.31 2.56 -4.54
CA ASN A 367 -2.60 1.92 -3.27
C ASN A 367 -4.10 1.61 -3.08
N LEU A 368 -4.97 1.91 -4.06
CA LEU A 368 -6.39 1.53 -4.03
C LEU A 368 -6.61 0.16 -4.70
N TYR A 369 -7.18 -0.77 -3.94
CA TYR A 369 -7.56 -2.11 -4.36
C TYR A 369 -9.08 -2.22 -4.42
N ILE A 370 -9.60 -2.92 -5.43
CA ILE A 370 -11.03 -3.21 -5.57
C ILE A 370 -11.23 -4.71 -5.60
N ILE A 371 -12.05 -5.22 -4.69
CA ILE A 371 -12.37 -6.64 -4.55
C ILE A 371 -13.87 -6.82 -4.75
N GLY A 372 -14.26 -7.34 -5.91
CA GLY A 372 -15.64 -7.75 -6.15
C GLY A 372 -15.90 -9.16 -5.64
N THR A 373 -17.11 -9.43 -5.16
CA THR A 373 -17.62 -10.81 -5.03
C THR A 373 -18.74 -11.02 -6.05
N MET A 374 -18.78 -12.20 -6.66
CA MET A 374 -19.76 -12.53 -7.69
C MET A 374 -20.32 -13.93 -7.45
N ASN A 375 -21.65 -14.02 -7.37
CA ASN A 375 -22.34 -15.30 -7.46
C ASN A 375 -22.45 -15.71 -8.93
N THR A 376 -21.97 -16.91 -9.23
CA THR A 376 -21.95 -17.47 -10.60
C THR A 376 -23.25 -18.18 -10.97
N ALA A 377 -24.02 -18.63 -9.97
CA ALA A 377 -25.26 -19.36 -10.18
C ALA A 377 -26.46 -18.46 -10.56
N ASP A 378 -26.38 -17.15 -10.28
CA ASP A 378 -27.49 -16.23 -10.45
C ASP A 378 -27.55 -15.67 -11.89
N ARG A 379 -28.52 -16.18 -12.67
CA ARG A 379 -28.78 -15.77 -14.07
C ARG A 379 -29.52 -14.43 -14.19
N SER A 380 -30.07 -13.89 -13.10
CA SER A 380 -30.86 -12.64 -13.12
C SER A 380 -30.00 -11.38 -13.28
N ILE A 381 -28.69 -11.55 -13.31
CA ILE A 381 -27.73 -10.50 -13.14
C ILE A 381 -27.00 -10.19 -14.46
N GLY A 382 -26.81 -8.89 -14.76
CA GLY A 382 -26.19 -8.41 -15.99
C GLY A 382 -24.81 -9.01 -16.27
N HIS A 383 -24.54 -9.31 -17.54
CA HIS A 383 -23.22 -9.74 -17.98
C HIS A 383 -22.18 -8.66 -17.70
N ILE A 384 -21.04 -9.04 -17.13
CA ILE A 384 -19.87 -8.16 -17.02
C ILE A 384 -19.29 -7.97 -18.42
N ASP A 385 -19.27 -6.72 -18.89
CA ASP A 385 -18.74 -6.37 -20.21
C ASP A 385 -17.26 -6.79 -20.36
N TYR A 386 -16.86 -7.19 -21.57
CA TYR A 386 -15.49 -7.60 -21.88
C TYR A 386 -14.45 -6.51 -21.60
N ALA A 387 -14.82 -5.24 -21.69
CA ALA A 387 -13.98 -4.15 -21.27
C ALA A 387 -13.67 -4.29 -19.78
N ILE A 388 -14.68 -4.37 -18.92
CA ILE A 388 -14.50 -4.49 -17.47
C ILE A 388 -13.78 -5.80 -17.13
N ARG A 389 -14.16 -6.91 -17.76
CA ARG A 389 -13.55 -8.22 -17.53
C ARG A 389 -12.03 -8.21 -17.68
N ARG A 390 -11.48 -7.46 -18.65
CA ARG A 390 -10.02 -7.34 -18.85
C ARG A 390 -9.30 -6.53 -17.76
N ARG A 391 -10.02 -5.74 -16.96
CA ARG A 391 -9.45 -4.89 -15.90
C ARG A 391 -9.53 -5.53 -14.52
N PHE A 392 -10.19 -6.68 -14.38
CA PHE A 392 -10.28 -7.48 -13.17
C PHE A 392 -9.65 -8.87 -13.37
N ALA A 393 -8.94 -9.37 -12.36
CA ALA A 393 -8.61 -10.81 -12.32
C ALA A 393 -9.75 -11.58 -11.67
N PHE A 394 -10.22 -12.62 -12.35
CA PHE A 394 -11.26 -13.50 -11.85
C PHE A 394 -10.62 -14.66 -11.11
N ILE A 395 -10.96 -14.79 -9.83
CA ILE A 395 -10.39 -15.76 -8.92
C ILE A 395 -11.52 -16.68 -8.46
N PRO A 396 -11.51 -17.97 -8.87
CA PRO A 396 -12.54 -18.91 -8.46
C PRO A 396 -12.43 -19.21 -6.96
N VAL A 397 -13.57 -19.23 -6.28
CA VAL A 397 -13.71 -19.64 -4.87
C VAL A 397 -14.62 -20.87 -4.83
N PRO A 398 -14.06 -22.08 -5.06
CA PRO A 398 -14.85 -23.30 -5.07
C PRO A 398 -15.30 -23.69 -3.66
N PRO A 399 -16.32 -24.55 -3.54
CA PRO A 399 -16.65 -25.20 -2.26
C PRO A 399 -15.46 -26.02 -1.71
N GLU A 400 -15.18 -25.90 -0.40
CA GLU A 400 -14.07 -26.61 0.26
C GLU A 400 -14.61 -27.61 1.29
N VAL A 401 -14.50 -28.91 1.01
CA VAL A 401 -14.91 -29.97 1.94
C VAL A 401 -14.13 -29.95 3.25
N THR A 402 -12.88 -29.48 3.21
CA THR A 402 -12.00 -29.38 4.39
C THR A 402 -12.51 -28.39 5.43
N ALA A 403 -13.37 -27.44 5.03
CA ALA A 403 -14.03 -26.52 5.97
C ALA A 403 -15.11 -27.21 6.81
N ILE A 404 -15.63 -28.35 6.35
CA ILE A 404 -16.67 -29.11 7.06
C ILE A 404 -16.02 -30.02 8.09
N SER A 405 -16.26 -29.76 9.37
CA SER A 405 -15.65 -30.49 10.48
C SER A 405 -16.39 -31.79 10.84
N THR A 406 -17.70 -31.86 10.61
CA THR A 406 -18.54 -33.00 11.03
C THR A 406 -18.64 -34.07 9.94
N ASN A 407 -18.60 -35.34 10.33
CA ASN A 407 -18.76 -36.46 9.39
C ASN A 407 -20.15 -36.47 8.74
N VAL A 408 -21.18 -36.11 9.50
CA VAL A 408 -22.56 -35.99 9.02
C VAL A 408 -22.67 -34.90 7.95
N GLY A 409 -22.12 -33.71 8.22
CA GLY A 409 -22.07 -32.62 7.24
C GLY A 409 -21.33 -33.00 5.97
N ARG A 410 -20.21 -33.73 6.07
CA ARG A 410 -19.46 -34.24 4.91
C ARG A 410 -20.27 -35.22 4.07
N LYS A 411 -20.92 -36.20 4.69
CA LYS A 411 -21.78 -37.16 3.97
C LYS A 411 -22.93 -36.45 3.23
N LEU A 412 -23.58 -35.50 3.89
CA LEU A 412 -24.64 -34.72 3.26
C LEU A 412 -24.09 -33.87 2.11
N TYR A 413 -22.94 -33.22 2.30
CA TYR A 413 -22.25 -32.47 1.26
C TYR A 413 -21.94 -33.34 0.05
N ASP A 414 -21.33 -34.52 0.24
CA ASP A 414 -21.00 -35.47 -0.83
C ASP A 414 -22.27 -35.92 -1.58
N GLY A 415 -23.36 -36.21 -0.85
CA GLY A 415 -24.65 -36.55 -1.43
C GLY A 415 -25.24 -35.44 -2.30
N VAL A 416 -25.09 -34.18 -1.87
CA VAL A 416 -25.51 -33.01 -2.66
C VAL A 416 -24.59 -32.81 -3.87
N GLN A 417 -23.27 -32.93 -3.72
CA GLN A 417 -22.33 -32.79 -4.84
C GLN A 417 -22.57 -33.84 -5.94
N ALA A 418 -22.89 -35.08 -5.55
CA ALA A 418 -23.22 -36.14 -6.50
C ALA A 418 -24.44 -35.80 -7.39
N LEU A 419 -25.39 -35.00 -6.89
CA LEU A 419 -26.50 -34.51 -7.71
C LEU A 419 -26.00 -33.62 -8.85
N PHE A 420 -25.06 -32.72 -8.57
CA PHE A 420 -24.45 -31.86 -9.59
C PHE A 420 -23.58 -32.67 -10.56
N ASP A 421 -22.82 -33.65 -10.06
CA ASP A 421 -21.93 -34.47 -10.90
C ASP A 421 -22.70 -35.32 -11.94
N HIS A 422 -23.92 -35.76 -11.60
CA HIS A 422 -24.69 -36.69 -12.44
C HIS A 422 -25.92 -36.08 -13.11
N HIS A 423 -26.42 -34.94 -12.62
CA HIS A 423 -27.69 -34.38 -13.05
C HIS A 423 -27.65 -32.88 -13.39
N THR A 424 -26.48 -32.24 -13.44
CA THR A 424 -26.38 -30.88 -13.99
C THR A 424 -26.65 -30.88 -15.49
N SER A 425 -27.45 -29.92 -15.95
CA SER A 425 -27.73 -29.72 -17.38
C SER A 425 -26.45 -29.35 -18.15
N PRO A 426 -26.26 -29.85 -19.38
CA PRO A 426 -25.09 -29.53 -20.21
C PRO A 426 -24.91 -28.03 -20.52
N GLU A 427 -25.94 -27.21 -20.32
CA GLU A 427 -25.88 -25.76 -20.50
C GLU A 427 -25.15 -25.03 -19.36
N PHE A 428 -24.77 -25.75 -18.30
CA PHE A 428 -24.15 -25.19 -17.11
C PHE A 428 -22.84 -25.89 -16.80
N ASP A 429 -21.88 -25.12 -16.30
CA ASP A 429 -20.70 -25.67 -15.63
C ASP A 429 -21.08 -26.03 -14.19
N PRO A 430 -20.97 -27.31 -13.77
CA PRO A 430 -21.21 -27.69 -12.38
C PRO A 430 -20.40 -26.85 -11.37
N ALA A 431 -19.19 -26.41 -11.71
CA ALA A 431 -18.36 -25.60 -10.82
C ALA A 431 -18.98 -24.25 -10.46
N ASP A 432 -19.85 -23.71 -11.31
CA ASP A 432 -20.48 -22.40 -11.14
C ASP A 432 -21.82 -22.46 -10.39
N VAL A 433 -22.47 -23.62 -10.34
CA VAL A 433 -23.83 -23.80 -9.82
C VAL A 433 -23.94 -24.68 -8.57
N ARG A 434 -22.84 -25.29 -8.09
CA ARG A 434 -22.84 -26.11 -6.87
C ARG A 434 -23.32 -25.35 -5.63
N ILE A 435 -23.71 -26.08 -4.60
CA ILE A 435 -23.96 -25.48 -3.27
C ILE A 435 -22.65 -25.43 -2.47
N GLY A 436 -22.34 -24.26 -1.91
CA GLY A 436 -21.14 -24.04 -1.12
C GLY A 436 -21.13 -24.72 0.25
N HIS A 437 -19.94 -24.84 0.82
CA HIS A 437 -19.70 -25.57 2.07
C HIS A 437 -20.36 -24.94 3.31
N SER A 438 -20.72 -23.66 3.29
CA SER A 438 -21.30 -22.95 4.45
C SER A 438 -22.62 -23.58 4.94
N TYR A 439 -23.44 -24.12 4.03
CA TYR A 439 -24.71 -24.77 4.36
C TYR A 439 -24.52 -26.04 5.21
N PHE A 440 -23.32 -26.63 5.17
CA PHE A 440 -22.99 -27.91 5.79
C PHE A 440 -22.16 -27.77 7.09
N LEU A 441 -21.99 -26.55 7.60
CA LEU A 441 -21.22 -26.29 8.84
C LEU A 441 -22.06 -26.45 10.13
N GLY A 442 -21.46 -26.86 11.24
CA GLY A 442 -22.14 -26.91 12.55
C GLY A 442 -22.75 -28.26 12.91
N GLU A 443 -23.59 -28.26 13.95
CA GLU A 443 -24.12 -29.47 14.59
C GLU A 443 -25.29 -30.12 13.82
N GLU A 444 -25.52 -31.40 14.11
CA GLU A 444 -26.47 -32.27 13.40
C GLU A 444 -27.91 -31.75 13.41
N THR A 445 -28.40 -31.25 14.54
CA THR A 445 -29.75 -30.67 14.66
C THR A 445 -29.91 -29.43 13.77
N GLY A 446 -28.87 -28.60 13.67
CA GLY A 446 -28.83 -27.44 12.77
C GLY A 446 -28.80 -27.87 11.30
N LEU A 447 -28.04 -28.92 10.97
CA LEU A 447 -27.96 -29.48 9.62
C LEU A 447 -29.32 -29.98 9.13
N ALA A 448 -30.09 -30.67 9.98
CA ALA A 448 -31.42 -31.15 9.59
C ALA A 448 -32.37 -30.00 9.21
N MET A 449 -32.30 -28.88 9.95
CA MET A 449 -33.09 -27.69 9.65
C MET A 449 -32.65 -27.02 8.35
N ARG A 450 -31.34 -26.85 8.13
CA ARG A 450 -30.82 -26.27 6.86
C ARG A 450 -31.09 -27.16 5.67
N LEU A 451 -30.98 -28.48 5.81
CA LEU A 451 -31.36 -29.41 4.75
C LEU A 451 -32.82 -29.20 4.34
N LYS A 452 -33.72 -29.13 5.32
CA LYS A 452 -35.15 -29.01 5.08
C LYS A 452 -35.57 -27.66 4.50
N TYR A 453 -35.01 -26.57 5.01
CA TYR A 453 -35.50 -25.21 4.73
C TYR A 453 -34.58 -24.36 3.85
N GLU A 454 -33.34 -24.78 3.59
CA GLU A 454 -32.39 -24.05 2.74
C GLU A 454 -31.96 -24.91 1.54
N ILE A 455 -31.34 -26.07 1.80
CA ILE A 455 -30.71 -26.89 0.75
C ILE A 455 -31.76 -27.51 -0.19
N LYS A 456 -32.77 -28.24 0.33
CA LYS A 456 -33.81 -28.85 -0.53
C LYS A 456 -34.56 -27.80 -1.34
N PRO A 457 -35.02 -26.67 -0.77
CA PRO A 457 -35.64 -25.60 -1.55
C PRO A 457 -34.77 -25.08 -2.70
N ILE A 458 -33.49 -24.80 -2.46
CA ILE A 458 -32.56 -24.35 -3.52
C ILE A 458 -32.42 -25.41 -4.62
N LEU A 459 -32.23 -26.67 -4.26
CA LEU A 459 -32.09 -27.75 -5.24
C LEU A 459 -33.36 -27.95 -6.08
N LEU A 460 -34.55 -27.82 -5.46
CA LEU A 460 -35.82 -27.90 -6.17
C LEU A 460 -36.05 -26.69 -7.10
N GLU A 461 -35.57 -25.51 -6.72
CA GLU A 461 -35.54 -24.33 -7.59
C GLU A 461 -34.59 -24.55 -8.78
N TYR A 462 -33.42 -25.14 -8.55
CA TYR A 462 -32.49 -25.50 -9.61
C TYR A 462 -33.07 -26.51 -10.62
N VAL A 463 -33.95 -27.41 -10.18
CA VAL A 463 -34.71 -28.26 -11.11
C VAL A 463 -35.70 -27.44 -11.96
N ARG A 464 -36.40 -26.47 -11.34
CA ARG A 464 -37.34 -25.58 -12.06
C ARG A 464 -36.64 -24.68 -13.07
N ASP A 465 -35.46 -24.19 -12.73
CA ASP A 465 -34.65 -23.30 -13.58
C ASP A 465 -33.84 -24.06 -14.65
N GLY A 466 -33.91 -25.39 -14.66
CA GLY A 466 -33.20 -26.25 -15.61
C GLY A 466 -31.70 -26.39 -15.35
N ILE A 467 -31.20 -25.94 -14.18
CA ILE A 467 -29.82 -26.16 -13.73
C ILE A 467 -29.58 -27.64 -13.45
N LEU A 468 -30.52 -28.26 -12.73
CA LEU A 468 -30.56 -29.71 -12.49
C LEU A 468 -31.67 -30.34 -13.33
N LEU A 469 -31.40 -31.51 -13.88
CA LEU A 469 -32.38 -32.26 -14.67
C LEU A 469 -33.44 -32.89 -13.75
N GLU A 470 -34.68 -33.04 -14.25
CA GLU A 470 -35.82 -33.63 -13.53
C GLU A 470 -35.54 -34.94 -12.77
N PRO A 471 -34.70 -35.88 -13.27
CA PRO A 471 -34.33 -37.09 -12.53
C PRO A 471 -33.68 -36.84 -11.15
N ALA A 472 -33.14 -35.64 -10.90
CA ALA A 472 -32.57 -35.28 -9.60
C ALA A 472 -33.64 -35.12 -8.50
N LYS A 473 -34.88 -34.79 -8.86
CA LYS A 473 -35.96 -34.47 -7.91
C LYS A 473 -36.21 -35.55 -6.83
N PRO A 474 -36.42 -36.84 -7.16
CA PRO A 474 -36.59 -37.87 -6.13
C PRO A 474 -35.32 -38.07 -5.28
N LEU A 475 -34.13 -37.84 -5.84
CA LEU A 475 -32.87 -37.93 -5.09
C LEU A 475 -32.74 -36.80 -4.07
N ILE A 476 -33.15 -35.58 -4.44
CA ILE A 476 -33.23 -34.42 -3.54
C ILE A 476 -34.18 -34.70 -2.38
N GLU A 477 -35.36 -35.27 -2.65
CA GLU A 477 -36.35 -35.62 -1.62
C GLU A 477 -35.82 -36.64 -0.62
N ASN A 478 -34.98 -37.59 -1.08
CA ASN A 478 -34.37 -38.64 -0.26
C ASN A 478 -33.13 -38.21 0.55
N LEU A 479 -32.60 -37.00 0.34
CA LEU A 479 -31.50 -36.47 1.16
C LEU A 479 -31.93 -36.43 2.64
N HIS A 480 -31.03 -36.87 3.52
CA HIS A 480 -31.20 -36.90 4.96
C HIS A 480 -29.86 -36.64 5.67
N VAL A 481 -29.94 -36.24 6.93
CA VAL A 481 -28.81 -36.01 7.84
C VAL A 481 -28.57 -37.28 8.65
#